data_AF-A0A650A7L6-F1
#
_entry.id   AF-A0A650A7L6-F1
#
_cell.length_a   1.000
_cell.length_b   1.000
_cell.length_c   1.000
_cell.angle_alpha   90.00
_cell.angle_beta   90.00
_cell.angle_gamma   90.00
#
_symmetry.space_group_name_H-M   'P 1'
#
loop_
_entity.id
_entity.type
_entity.pdbx_description
1 polymer ?
#
loop_
_entity_poly.entity_id
_entity_poly.type
_entity_poly.pdbx_seq_one_letter_code
_entity_poly.pdbx_strand_id
1 'polypeptide(L)'
;MNPSRVDFLVDLAYGALIFVAVGIIFVAETSVGVAFGLGALIAYVIHIAWKMGRFDPDWMTSEMAQRVEETVHNEVEQTVSETVSKEVDRVEESVSDEVEQTVSETVSKEVDDVAEQVGETVTEEVTETVSEQVEETVEDTVSEQVEETVSEEISKASERDEDDDAS
;
A
#
# COMPACT_ATOMS: atom_id res chain seq x y z
N MET A 1 -33.72 -31.08 18.37
CA MET A 1 -33.73 -31.58 19.76
C MET A 1 -32.30 -31.58 20.27
N ASN A 2 -32.03 -31.08 21.47
CA ASN A 2 -30.67 -31.03 21.99
C ASN A 2 -30.20 -32.48 22.26
N PRO A 3 -29.12 -32.98 21.61
CA PRO A 3 -28.69 -34.38 21.72
C PRO A 3 -28.53 -34.84 23.17
N SER A 4 -27.95 -33.97 24.01
CA SER A 4 -27.77 -34.19 25.45
C SER A 4 -29.07 -34.40 26.22
N ARG A 5 -30.18 -33.76 25.80
CA ARG A 5 -31.49 -33.93 26.44
C ARG A 5 -32.14 -35.27 26.08
N VAL A 6 -31.91 -35.77 24.86
CA VAL A 6 -32.41 -37.07 24.41
C VAL A 6 -31.66 -38.17 25.14
N ASP A 7 -30.34 -38.06 25.22
CA ASP A 7 -29.49 -39.01 25.95
C ASP A 7 -29.87 -39.13 27.43
N PHE A 8 -30.08 -37.99 28.12
CA PHE A 8 -30.50 -37.98 29.51
C PHE A 8 -31.88 -38.62 29.73
N LEU A 9 -32.85 -38.33 28.86
CA LEU A 9 -34.19 -38.90 28.93
C LEU A 9 -34.19 -40.41 28.73
N VAL A 10 -33.38 -40.90 27.78
CA VAL A 10 -33.22 -42.33 27.52
C VAL A 10 -32.59 -43.00 28.73
N ASP A 11 -31.50 -42.45 29.26
CA ASP A 11 -30.85 -43.01 30.44
C ASP A 11 -31.81 -43.05 31.64
N LEU A 12 -32.55 -41.98 31.92
CA LEU A 12 -33.56 -41.93 32.99
C LEU A 12 -34.65 -43.00 32.82
N ALA A 13 -35.15 -43.20 31.60
CA ALA A 13 -36.15 -44.21 31.30
C ALA A 13 -35.63 -45.63 31.54
N TYR A 14 -34.38 -45.91 31.14
CA TYR A 14 -33.72 -47.19 31.42
C TYR A 14 -33.51 -47.42 32.92
N GLY A 15 -33.05 -46.41 33.65
CA GLY A 15 -32.89 -46.48 35.11
C GLY A 15 -34.21 -46.73 35.84
N ALA A 16 -35.29 -46.06 35.41
CA ALA A 16 -36.64 -46.27 35.94
C ALA A 16 -37.14 -47.70 35.67
N LEU A 17 -36.91 -48.22 34.46
CA LEU A 17 -37.28 -49.60 34.10
C LEU A 17 -36.52 -50.64 34.94
N ILE A 18 -35.21 -50.45 35.14
CA ILE A 18 -34.41 -51.34 36.00
C ILE A 18 -34.93 -51.27 37.44
N PHE A 19 -35.21 -50.08 37.97
CA PHE A 19 -35.74 -49.91 39.33
C PHE A 19 -37.09 -50.64 39.52
N VAL A 20 -38.01 -50.51 38.56
CA VAL A 20 -39.29 -51.22 38.57
C VAL A 20 -39.09 -52.73 38.51
N ALA A 21 -38.19 -53.22 37.66
CA ALA A 21 -37.87 -54.64 37.56
C ALA A 21 -37.31 -55.21 38.87
N VAL A 22 -36.39 -54.49 39.53
CA VAL A 22 -35.85 -54.88 40.84
C VAL A 22 -36.94 -54.88 41.91
N GLY A 23 -37.85 -53.89 41.90
CA GLY A 23 -38.99 -53.83 42.83
C GLY A 23 -39.93 -55.03 42.71
N ILE A 24 -40.25 -55.45 41.48
CA ILE A 24 -41.09 -56.64 41.24
C ILE A 24 -40.39 -57.92 41.75
N ILE A 25 -39.09 -58.05 41.49
CA ILE A 25 -38.29 -59.19 41.93
C ILE A 25 -38.18 -59.26 43.46
N PHE A 26 -38.07 -58.10 44.11
CA PHE A 26 -38.00 -58.00 45.57
C PHE A 26 -39.30 -58.48 46.24
N VAL A 27 -40.46 -58.14 45.66
CA VAL A 27 -41.77 -58.62 46.12
C VAL A 27 -41.95 -60.12 45.87
N ALA A 28 -41.31 -60.68 44.84
CA ALA A 28 -41.34 -62.11 44.53
C ALA A 28 -40.38 -62.96 45.40
N GLU A 29 -39.63 -62.36 46.33
CA GLU A 29 -38.69 -62.99 47.27
C GLU A 29 -37.59 -63.88 46.63
N THR A 30 -37.26 -63.65 45.36
CA THR A 30 -36.24 -64.46 44.68
C THR A 30 -34.84 -63.92 44.95
N SER A 31 -34.10 -64.52 45.90
CA SER A 31 -32.73 -64.10 46.26
C SER A 31 -31.78 -63.98 45.06
N VAL A 32 -31.93 -64.87 44.06
CA VAL A 32 -31.16 -64.85 42.80
C VAL A 32 -31.52 -63.62 41.96
N GLY A 33 -32.80 -63.27 41.89
CA GLY A 33 -33.25 -62.09 41.16
C GLY A 33 -32.79 -60.80 41.82
N VAL A 34 -32.80 -60.73 43.16
CA VAL A 34 -32.34 -59.54 43.90
C VAL A 34 -30.86 -59.27 43.65
N ALA A 35 -30.03 -60.33 43.65
CA ALA A 35 -28.60 -60.22 43.31
C ALA A 35 -28.38 -59.74 41.87
N PHE A 36 -29.14 -60.28 40.90
CA PHE A 36 -29.08 -59.84 39.50
C PHE A 36 -29.52 -58.37 39.35
N GLY A 37 -30.58 -57.97 40.04
CA GLY A 37 -31.10 -56.61 40.05
C GLY A 37 -30.09 -55.58 40.58
N LEU A 38 -29.43 -55.89 41.69
CA LEU A 38 -28.36 -55.05 42.24
C LEU A 38 -27.15 -54.95 41.30
N GLY A 39 -26.76 -56.06 40.65
CA GLY A 39 -25.70 -56.05 39.65
C GLY A 39 -26.02 -55.16 38.45
N ALA A 40 -27.26 -55.23 37.94
CA ALA A 40 -27.72 -54.37 36.85
C ALA A 40 -27.73 -52.88 37.24
N LEU A 41 -28.12 -52.56 38.47
CA LEU A 41 -28.10 -51.19 38.99
C LEU A 41 -26.66 -50.63 39.09
N ILE A 42 -25.72 -51.40 39.62
CA ILE A 42 -24.30 -51.01 39.71
C ILE A 42 -23.70 -50.82 38.32
N ALA A 43 -23.97 -51.74 37.38
CA ALA A 43 -23.51 -51.62 36.00
C ALA A 43 -24.06 -50.36 35.31
N TYR A 44 -25.32 -50.02 35.57
CA TYR A 44 -25.95 -48.81 35.06
C TYR A 44 -25.30 -47.53 35.61
N VAL A 45 -25.00 -47.48 36.92
CA VAL A 45 -24.28 -46.35 37.53
C VAL A 45 -22.89 -46.19 36.94
N ILE A 46 -22.15 -47.29 36.75
CA ILE A 46 -20.83 -47.27 36.10
C ILE A 46 -20.94 -46.77 34.65
N HIS A 47 -21.97 -47.21 33.92
CA HIS A 47 -22.20 -46.78 32.54
C HIS A 47 -22.47 -45.27 32.45
N ILE A 48 -23.29 -44.72 33.35
CA ILE A 48 -23.53 -43.26 33.41
C ILE A 48 -22.26 -42.52 33.79
N ALA A 49 -21.52 -42.98 34.80
CA ALA A 49 -20.28 -42.33 35.23
C ALA A 49 -19.26 -42.29 34.07
N TRP A 50 -19.14 -43.39 33.32
CA TRP A 50 -18.30 -43.45 32.12
C TRP A 50 -18.81 -42.54 30.99
N LYS A 51 -20.13 -42.53 30.75
CA LYS A 51 -20.75 -41.68 29.73
C LYS A 51 -20.55 -40.20 30.06
N MET A 52 -20.80 -39.79 31.30
CA MET A 52 -20.62 -38.41 31.77
C MET A 52 -19.13 -38.00 31.80
N GLY A 53 -18.22 -38.89 32.21
CA GLY A 53 -16.78 -38.59 32.25
C GLY A 53 -16.11 -38.46 30.87
N ARG A 54 -16.66 -39.09 29.83
CA ARG A 54 -16.22 -38.84 28.44
C ARG A 54 -16.63 -37.45 27.94
N PHE A 55 -17.64 -36.84 28.55
CA PHE A 55 -18.09 -35.47 28.24
C PHE A 55 -17.50 -34.44 29.22
N ASP A 56 -16.31 -34.70 29.77
CA ASP A 56 -15.60 -33.67 30.54
C ASP A 56 -15.33 -32.45 29.61
N PRO A 57 -15.85 -31.26 29.97
CA PRO A 57 -15.83 -30.08 29.09
C PRO A 57 -14.41 -29.65 28.73
N ASP A 58 -13.44 -29.83 29.64
CA ASP A 58 -12.07 -29.36 29.46
C ASP A 58 -11.33 -30.03 28.29
N TRP A 59 -11.58 -31.32 28.03
CA TRP A 59 -10.92 -32.05 26.94
C TRP A 59 -11.45 -31.58 25.56
N MET A 60 -12.77 -31.33 25.45
CA MET A 60 -13.38 -30.89 24.19
C MET A 60 -13.05 -29.44 23.90
N THR A 61 -12.99 -28.59 24.93
CA THR A 61 -12.58 -27.19 24.78
C THR A 61 -11.12 -27.06 24.43
N SER A 62 -10.24 -27.89 25.01
CA SER A 62 -8.80 -27.85 24.71
C SER A 62 -8.50 -28.28 23.27
N GLU A 63 -9.12 -29.36 22.81
CA GLU A 63 -8.94 -29.86 21.44
C GLU A 63 -9.53 -28.89 20.41
N MET A 64 -10.72 -28.33 20.69
CA MET A 64 -11.31 -27.29 19.84
C MET A 64 -10.48 -26.00 19.86
N ALA A 65 -9.97 -25.59 21.02
CA ALA A 65 -9.10 -24.42 21.13
C ALA A 65 -7.82 -24.61 20.31
N GLN A 66 -7.16 -25.76 20.40
CA GLN A 66 -5.97 -26.06 19.60
C GLN A 66 -6.26 -26.07 18.11
N ARG A 67 -7.37 -26.68 17.68
CA ARG A 67 -7.76 -26.68 16.25
C ARG A 67 -8.08 -25.29 15.74
N VAL A 68 -8.78 -24.48 16.53
CA VAL A 68 -9.09 -23.09 16.17
C VAL A 68 -7.82 -22.26 16.14
N GLU A 69 -6.93 -22.40 17.13
CA GLU A 69 -5.65 -21.71 17.17
C GLU A 69 -4.80 -22.07 15.95
N GLU A 70 -4.64 -23.35 15.63
CA GLU A 70 -3.85 -23.79 14.48
C GLU A 70 -4.46 -23.36 13.14
N THR A 71 -5.78 -23.48 12.98
CA THR A 71 -6.46 -23.12 11.72
C THR A 71 -6.46 -21.61 11.51
N VAL A 72 -6.85 -20.84 12.53
CA VAL A 72 -6.92 -19.38 12.44
C VAL A 72 -5.52 -18.80 12.33
N HIS A 73 -4.54 -19.29 13.07
CA HIS A 73 -3.17 -18.79 12.97
C HIS A 73 -2.60 -18.97 11.57
N ASN A 74 -2.70 -20.18 10.99
CA ASN A 74 -2.18 -20.43 9.65
C ASN A 74 -2.95 -19.67 8.56
N GLU A 75 -4.29 -19.66 8.63
CA GLU A 75 -5.12 -19.03 7.61
C GLU A 75 -4.99 -17.50 7.64
N VAL A 76 -4.92 -16.91 8.84
CA VAL A 76 -4.69 -15.46 9.01
C VAL A 76 -3.27 -15.09 8.62
N GLU A 77 -2.24 -15.82 9.05
CA GLU A 77 -0.86 -15.49 8.65
C GLU A 77 -0.68 -15.53 7.14
N GLN A 78 -1.15 -16.58 6.45
CA GLN A 78 -1.05 -16.65 5.00
C GLN A 78 -1.87 -15.55 4.33
N THR A 79 -3.15 -15.42 4.68
CA THR A 79 -4.04 -14.46 4.00
C THR A 79 -3.57 -13.03 4.21
N VAL A 80 -3.18 -12.65 5.43
CA VAL A 80 -2.69 -11.31 5.74
C VAL A 80 -1.34 -11.08 5.07
N SER A 81 -0.40 -12.03 5.15
CA SER A 81 0.92 -11.88 4.51
C SER A 81 0.80 -11.70 3.00
N GLU A 82 0.00 -12.53 2.31
CA GLU A 82 -0.18 -12.43 0.86
C GLU A 82 -0.94 -11.17 0.43
N THR A 83 -1.99 -10.79 1.18
CA THR A 83 -2.80 -9.61 0.84
C THR A 83 -2.01 -8.33 1.08
N VAL A 84 -1.32 -8.23 2.22
CA VAL A 84 -0.49 -7.05 2.55
C VAL A 84 0.67 -6.94 1.57
N SER A 85 1.34 -8.04 1.23
CA SER A 85 2.44 -7.99 0.24
C SER A 85 1.94 -7.48 -1.11
N LYS A 86 0.82 -8.01 -1.63
CA LYS A 86 0.24 -7.56 -2.91
C LYS A 86 -0.24 -6.11 -2.90
N GLU A 87 -0.80 -5.64 -1.79
CA GLU A 87 -1.21 -4.24 -1.65
C GLU A 87 0.02 -3.32 -1.61
N VAL A 88 1.07 -3.71 -0.89
CA VAL A 88 2.33 -2.96 -0.86
C VAL A 88 2.97 -2.89 -2.24
N ASP A 89 3.05 -4.00 -2.98
CA ASP A 89 3.58 -4.02 -4.35
C ASP A 89 2.78 -3.09 -5.28
N ARG A 90 1.44 -3.09 -5.18
CA ARG A 90 0.57 -2.19 -5.96
C ARG A 90 0.80 -0.72 -5.64
N VAL A 91 0.98 -0.41 -4.35
CA VAL A 91 1.25 0.96 -3.91
C VAL A 91 2.62 1.40 -4.42
N GLU A 92 3.64 0.54 -4.37
CA GLU A 92 4.97 0.84 -4.88
C GLU A 92 4.93 1.14 -6.39
N GLU A 93 4.26 0.30 -7.18
CA GLU A 93 4.09 0.50 -8.63
C GLU A 93 3.34 1.81 -8.93
N SER A 94 2.20 2.05 -8.27
CA SER A 94 1.39 3.25 -8.49
C SER A 94 2.13 4.53 -8.13
N VAL A 95 2.87 4.53 -7.01
CA VAL A 95 3.65 5.69 -6.58
C VAL A 95 4.83 5.92 -7.53
N SER A 96 5.50 4.85 -7.98
CA SER A 96 6.59 4.97 -8.95
C SER A 96 6.10 5.60 -10.25
N ASP A 97 5.00 5.09 -10.81
CA ASP A 97 4.44 5.61 -12.07
C ASP A 97 3.93 7.05 -11.95
N GLU A 98 3.25 7.38 -10.85
CA GLU A 98 2.71 8.74 -10.64
C GLU A 98 3.83 9.75 -10.41
N VAL A 99 4.86 9.39 -9.65
CA VAL A 99 6.03 10.25 -9.43
C VAL A 99 6.82 10.41 -10.72
N GLU A 100 7.07 9.34 -11.47
CA GLU A 100 7.83 9.41 -12.72
C GLU A 100 7.12 10.29 -13.75
N GLN A 101 5.81 10.13 -13.91
CA GLN A 101 4.99 10.98 -14.80
C GLN A 101 4.96 12.43 -14.32
N THR A 102 4.63 12.68 -13.06
CA THR A 102 4.50 14.04 -12.53
C THR A 102 5.82 14.79 -12.60
N VAL A 103 6.93 14.15 -12.21
CA VAL A 103 8.26 14.77 -12.25
C VAL A 103 8.69 14.98 -13.70
N SER A 104 8.52 14.00 -14.59
CA SER A 104 8.89 14.13 -15.99
C SER A 104 8.14 15.27 -16.68
N GLU A 105 6.81 15.34 -16.49
CA GLU A 105 5.98 16.40 -17.08
C GLU A 105 6.27 17.78 -16.49
N THR A 106 6.37 17.87 -15.16
CA THR A 106 6.62 19.16 -14.50
C THR A 106 8.00 19.69 -14.84
N VAL A 107 9.04 18.85 -14.74
CA VAL A 107 10.42 19.27 -15.03
C VAL A 107 10.59 19.58 -16.51
N SER A 108 10.02 18.79 -17.43
CA SER A 108 10.09 19.10 -18.87
C SER A 108 9.45 20.45 -19.16
N LYS A 109 8.28 20.72 -18.59
CA LYS A 109 7.58 21.98 -18.79
C LYS A 109 8.35 23.17 -18.21
N GLU A 110 8.87 23.04 -17.00
CA GLU A 110 9.65 24.09 -16.34
C GLU A 110 10.95 24.37 -17.11
N VAL A 111 11.59 23.35 -17.69
CA VAL A 111 12.76 23.49 -18.55
C VAL A 111 12.42 24.19 -19.86
N ASP A 112 11.28 23.86 -20.50
CA ASP A 112 10.80 24.56 -21.70
C ASP A 112 10.50 26.05 -21.41
N ASP A 113 9.77 26.34 -20.32
CA ASP A 113 9.46 27.73 -19.89
C ASP A 113 10.75 28.53 -19.61
N VAL A 114 11.77 27.91 -19.01
CA VAL A 114 13.08 28.54 -18.79
C VAL A 114 13.82 28.75 -20.10
N ALA A 115 13.79 27.78 -21.01
CA ALA A 115 14.44 27.90 -22.32
C ALA A 115 13.82 29.03 -23.15
N GLU A 116 12.49 29.18 -23.10
CA GLU A 116 11.76 30.26 -23.77
C GLU A 116 12.13 31.63 -23.17
N GLN A 117 12.08 31.78 -21.84
CA GLN A 117 12.47 33.03 -21.18
C GLN A 117 13.92 33.43 -21.45
N VAL A 118 14.85 32.46 -21.43
CA VAL A 118 16.26 32.72 -21.75
C VAL A 118 16.40 33.10 -23.22
N GLY A 119 15.69 32.42 -24.13
CA GLY A 119 15.69 32.75 -25.55
C GLY A 119 15.20 34.17 -25.82
N GLU A 120 14.08 34.55 -25.20
CA GLU A 120 13.50 35.89 -25.33
C GLU A 120 14.43 36.96 -24.75
N THR A 121 14.86 36.80 -23.49
CA THR A 121 15.74 37.76 -22.80
C THR A 121 17.07 37.94 -23.55
N VAL A 122 17.72 36.84 -23.95
CA VAL A 122 18.99 36.92 -24.67
C VAL A 122 18.78 37.55 -26.04
N THR A 123 17.69 37.24 -26.75
CA THR A 123 17.43 37.87 -28.04
C THR A 123 17.21 39.36 -27.87
N GLU A 124 16.41 39.77 -26.90
CA GLU A 124 16.08 41.18 -26.69
C GLU A 124 17.30 41.98 -26.22
N GLU A 125 17.98 41.53 -25.16
CA GLU A 125 19.14 42.24 -24.63
C GLU A 125 20.33 42.25 -25.59
N VAL A 126 20.61 41.15 -26.29
CA VAL A 126 21.71 41.10 -27.26
C VAL A 126 21.37 41.94 -28.48
N THR A 127 20.14 41.87 -29.00
CA THR A 127 19.78 42.67 -30.18
C THR A 127 19.81 44.15 -29.85
N GLU A 128 19.23 44.58 -28.72
CA GLU A 128 19.22 45.98 -28.31
C GLU A 128 20.64 46.49 -28.03
N THR A 129 21.38 45.81 -27.14
CA THR A 129 22.73 46.24 -26.75
C THR A 129 23.72 46.22 -27.91
N VAL A 130 23.66 45.19 -28.78
CA VAL A 130 24.58 45.10 -29.92
C VAL A 130 24.17 46.09 -31.01
N SER A 131 22.88 46.28 -31.28
CA SER A 131 22.45 47.29 -32.24
C SER A 131 22.85 48.69 -31.79
N GLU A 132 22.57 49.07 -30.55
CA GLU A 132 22.94 50.39 -30.03
C GLU A 132 24.46 50.61 -30.03
N GLN A 133 25.25 49.65 -29.52
CA GLN A 133 26.71 49.82 -29.52
C GLN A 133 27.31 49.86 -30.92
N VAL A 134 26.79 49.05 -31.85
CA VAL A 134 27.28 49.05 -33.24
C VAL A 134 26.89 50.35 -33.93
N GLU A 135 25.67 50.84 -33.73
CA GLU A 135 25.20 52.09 -34.33
C GLU A 135 26.01 53.28 -33.80
N GLU A 136 26.18 53.40 -32.48
CA GLU A 136 27.01 54.46 -31.85
C GLU A 136 28.47 54.38 -32.32
N THR A 137 29.10 53.20 -32.24
CA THR A 137 30.51 53.04 -32.62
C THR A 137 30.73 53.33 -34.10
N VAL A 138 29.81 52.90 -34.98
CA VAL A 138 29.93 53.14 -36.42
C VAL A 138 29.67 54.61 -36.75
N GLU A 139 28.66 55.24 -36.15
CA GLU A 139 28.35 56.65 -36.39
C GLU A 139 29.52 57.55 -35.96
N ASP A 140 30.06 57.33 -34.75
CA ASP A 140 31.21 58.10 -34.25
C ASP A 140 32.46 57.86 -35.11
N THR A 141 32.84 56.59 -35.32
CA THR A 141 34.07 56.26 -36.07
C THR A 141 34.02 56.73 -37.52
N VAL A 142 32.86 56.62 -38.18
CA VAL A 142 32.71 57.04 -39.58
C VAL A 142 32.66 58.57 -39.66
N SER A 143 31.95 59.24 -38.75
CA SER A 143 31.90 60.71 -38.74
C SER A 143 33.29 61.31 -38.52
N GLU A 144 34.04 60.82 -37.53
CA GLU A 144 35.39 61.31 -37.24
C GLU A 144 36.35 61.07 -38.40
N GLN A 145 36.36 59.86 -38.98
CA GLN A 145 37.23 59.56 -40.12
C GLN A 145 36.85 60.34 -41.38
N VAL A 146 35.56 60.56 -41.64
CA VAL A 146 35.12 61.33 -42.81
C VAL A 146 35.46 62.80 -42.64
N GLU A 147 35.24 63.39 -41.46
CA GLU A 147 35.63 64.79 -41.20
C GLU A 147 37.14 65.00 -41.32
N GLU A 148 37.95 64.10 -40.75
CA GLU A 148 39.40 64.17 -40.83
C GLU A 148 39.89 64.04 -42.28
N THR A 149 39.40 63.02 -43.01
CA THR A 149 39.82 62.77 -44.39
C THR A 149 39.38 63.91 -45.32
N VAL A 150 38.15 64.40 -45.19
CA VAL A 150 37.63 65.50 -46.02
C VAL A 150 38.36 66.81 -45.70
N SER A 151 38.64 67.10 -44.43
CA SER A 151 39.41 68.29 -44.04
C SER A 151 40.83 68.24 -44.60
N GLU A 152 41.51 67.10 -44.50
CA GLU A 152 42.85 66.94 -45.09
C GLU A 152 42.86 67.04 -46.63
N GLU A 153 41.87 66.47 -47.31
CA GLU A 153 41.79 66.55 -48.77
C GLU A 153 41.46 67.97 -49.24
N ILE A 154 40.59 68.69 -48.53
CA ILE A 154 40.27 70.09 -48.82
C ILE A 154 41.50 70.99 -48.56
N SER A 155 42.25 70.77 -47.48
CA SER A 155 43.46 71.55 -47.22
C SER A 155 44.53 71.31 -48.29
N LYS A 156 44.78 70.03 -48.63
CA LYS A 156 45.71 69.66 -49.72
C LYS A 156 45.30 70.21 -51.08
N ALA A 157 44.00 70.27 -51.38
CA ALA A 157 43.49 70.86 -52.61
C ALA A 157 43.68 72.38 -52.64
N SER A 158 43.37 73.07 -51.53
CA SER A 158 43.54 74.52 -51.40
C SER A 158 45.00 74.96 -51.55
N GLU A 159 45.94 74.21 -50.95
CA GLU A 159 47.38 74.48 -51.10
C GLU A 159 47.85 74.26 -52.54
N ARG A 160 47.24 73.31 -53.27
CA ARG A 160 47.59 73.02 -54.66
C ARG A 160 47.09 74.09 -55.64
N ASP A 161 45.90 74.64 -55.41
CA ASP A 161 45.35 75.73 -56.21
C ASP A 161 46.10 77.07 -55.99
N GLU A 162 46.65 77.29 -54.79
CA GLU A 162 47.48 78.47 -54.49
C GLU A 162 48.87 78.43 -55.17
N ASP A 163 49.45 77.25 -55.39
CA ASP A 163 50.71 77.07 -56.11
C ASP A 163 50.56 77.20 -57.65
N ASP A 164 49.39 76.86 -58.22
CA ASP A 164 49.11 76.95 -59.67
C ASP A 164 48.79 78.40 -60.13
N ASP A 165 48.26 79.28 -59.26
CA ASP A 165 48.01 80.71 -59.58
C ASP A 165 49.26 81.61 -59.38
N ALA A 166 50.33 81.06 -58.79
CA ALA A 166 51.59 81.77 -58.50
C ALA A 166 52.71 81.57 -59.55
N SER A 167 52.46 80.85 -60.65
CA SER A 167 53.44 80.52 -61.72
C SER A 167 53.28 81.31 -63.03
#